data_AF-A0A838RPK4-F1
#
_entry.id   AF-A0A838RPK4-F1
#
_cell.length_a   1.000
_cell.length_b   1.000
_cell.length_c   1.000
_cell.angle_alpha   90.00
_cell.angle_beta   90.00
_cell.angle_gamma   90.00
#
_symmetry.space_group_name_H-M   'P 1'
#
loop_
_entity.id
_entity.type
_entity.pdbx_description
1 polymer ?
#
loop_
_entity_poly.entity_id
_entity_poly.type
_entity_poly.pdbx_seq_one_letter_code
_entity_poly.pdbx_strand_id
1 'polypeptide(L)' 'ILECYHVTGEFDYLLKGVFSNRQALEHFLVDQLALLPAVVRVHTSVVFSEVKSSSALPIS' A
#
# COMPACT_ATOMS: atom_id res chain seq x y z
N ILE A 1 -5.27 4.48 4.40
CA ILE A 1 -5.11 3.42 3.37
C ILE A 1 -6.24 3.55 2.37
N LEU A 2 -5.96 3.44 1.07
CA LEU A 2 -6.96 3.60 0.01
C LEU A 2 -7.42 2.26 -0.56
N GLU A 3 -6.48 1.34 -0.81
CA GLU A 3 -6.77 0.03 -1.38
C GLU A 3 -5.95 -1.04 -0.65
N CYS A 4 -6.49 -2.25 -0.58
CA CYS A 4 -5.84 -3.43 -0.03
C CYS A 4 -6.30 -4.64 -0.84
N TYR A 5 -5.34 -5.37 -1.40
CA TYR A 5 -5.60 -6.54 -2.24
C TYR A 5 -4.87 -7.74 -1.67
N HIS A 6 -5.56 -8.87 -1.57
CA HIS A 6 -4.91 -10.17 -1.44
C HIS A 6 -4.46 -10.60 -2.83
N VAL A 7 -3.18 -10.89 -2.99
CA VAL A 7 -2.56 -11.16 -4.29
C VAL A 7 -1.85 -12.51 -4.29
N THR A 8 -1.79 -13.14 -5.46
CA THR A 8 -0.94 -14.31 -5.66
C THR A 8 0.43 -13.81 -6.13
N GLY A 9 1.51 -14.13 -5.43
CA GLY A 9 2.86 -13.68 -5.80
C GLY A 9 3.87 -13.80 -4.67
N GLU A 10 4.91 -12.95 -4.69
CA GLU A 10 5.94 -12.92 -3.65
C GLU A 10 5.45 -12.39 -2.29
N PHE A 11 4.36 -11.62 -2.30
CA PHE A 11 3.73 -11.07 -1.11
C PHE A 11 2.25 -11.47 -1.09
N ASP A 12 1.70 -11.67 0.10
CA ASP A 12 0.28 -12.03 0.25
C ASP A 12 -0.66 -10.84 0.06
N TYR A 13 -0.20 -9.62 0.41
CA TYR A 13 -1.01 -8.41 0.36
C TYR A 13 -0.29 -7.24 -0.33
N LEU A 14 -1.04 -6.49 -1.13
CA LEU A 14 -0.64 -5.21 -1.71
C LEU A 14 -1.51 -4.08 -1.15
N LEU A 15 -0.88 -3.06 -0.55
CA LEU A 15 -1.56 -1.90 0.01
C LEU A 15 -1.21 -0.64 -0.78
N LYS A 16 -2.23 0.13 -1.17
CA LYS A 16 -2.07 1.49 -1.71
C LYS A 16 -2.47 2.51 -0.65
N GLY A 17 -1.57 3.42 -0.33
CA GLY A 17 -1.79 4.47 0.67
C GLY A 17 -1.27 5.82 0.21
N VAL A 18 -1.83 6.88 0.80
CA VAL A 18 -1.37 8.26 0.63
C VAL A 18 -1.02 8.78 2.02
N PHE A 19 0.15 9.42 2.12
CA PHE A 19 0.69 9.96 3.36
C PHE A 19 1.13 11.40 3.11
N SER A 20 0.94 12.28 4.10
CA SER A 20 1.24 13.71 3.96
C SER A 20 2.74 13.99 3.78
N ASN A 21 3.60 13.14 4.35
CA ASN A 21 5.04 13.22 4.27
C ASN A 21 5.68 11.87 4.64
N ARG A 22 7.01 11.81 4.60
CA ARG A 22 7.80 10.63 4.94
C ARG A 22 7.60 10.19 6.40
N GLN A 23 7.49 11.13 7.34
CA GLN A 23 7.31 10.85 8.76
C GLN A 23 5.97 10.16 9.03
N ALA A 24 4.90 10.59 8.36
CA ALA A 24 3.59 9.96 8.47
C ALA A 24 3.60 8.52 7.92
N LEU A 25 4.33 8.27 6.83
CA LEU A 25 4.56 6.93 6.29
C LEU A 25 5.34 6.06 7.28
N GLU A 26 6.45 6.59 7.82
CA GLU A 26 7.29 5.87 8.79
C GLU A 26 6.52 5.48 10.05
N HIS A 27 5.74 6.41 10.61
CA HIS A 27 4.86 6.15 11.76
C HIS A 27 3.85 5.05 11.44
N PHE A 28 3.22 5.06 10.26
CA PHE A 28 2.33 3.99 9.86
C PHE A 28 3.04 2.63 9.73
N LEU A 29 4.24 2.60 9.15
CA LEU A 29 4.98 1.35 8.96
C LEU A 29 5.45 0.75 10.29
N VAL A 30 6.03 1.56 11.18
CA VAL A 30 6.65 1.09 12.42
C VAL A 30 5.62 0.92 13.53
N ASP A 31 4.77 1.92 13.75
CA ASP A 31 3.92 1.99 14.93
C ASP A 31 2.53 1.38 14.71
N GLN A 32 2.23 0.92 13.50
CA GLN A 32 0.96 0.27 13.19
C GLN A 32 1.17 -1.04 12.42
N LEU A 33 1.76 -0.98 11.23
CA LEU A 33 1.81 -2.15 10.34
C LEU A 33 2.76 -3.24 10.88
N ALA A 34 3.95 -2.87 11.35
CA ALA A 34 4.93 -3.82 11.89
C ALA A 34 4.50 -4.43 13.24
N LEU A 35 3.56 -3.80 13.96
CA LEU A 35 3.02 -4.35 15.21
C LEU A 35 2.00 -5.47 14.98
N LEU A 36 1.50 -5.64 13.76
CA LEU A 36 0.58 -6.72 13.45
C LEU A 36 1.33 -8.06 13.47
N PRO A 37 0.93 -9.01 14.32
CA PRO A 37 1.69 -10.25 14.52
C PRO A 37 1.77 -11.14 13.26
N ALA A 38 0.83 -10.96 12.32
CA ALA A 38 0.82 -11.68 11.04
C ALA A 38 1.74 -11.05 9.97
N VAL A 39 2.28 -9.85 10.20
CA VAL A 39 3.13 -9.16 9.24
C VAL A 39 4.58 -9.57 9.44
N VAL A 40 5.07 -10.44 8.56
CA VAL A 40 6.46 -10.96 8.61
C VAL A 40 7.44 -10.03 7.88
N ARG A 41 7.00 -9.44 6.76
CA ARG A 41 7.84 -8.60 5.90
C ARG A 41 7.00 -7.53 5.24
N VAL A 42 7.56 -6.32 5.17
CA VAL A 42 6.97 -5.20 4.42
C VAL A 42 7.98 -4.73 3.39
N HIS A 43 7.50 -4.50 2.16
CA HIS A 43 8.25 -3.83 1.11
C HIS A 43 7.47 -2.60 0.65
N THR A 44 8.11 -1.43 0.71
CA THR A 44 7.46 -0.16 0.41
C THR A 44 8.01 0.43 -0.88
N SER A 45 7.13 0.74 -1.82
CA SER A 45 7.46 1.45 -3.05
C SER A 45 6.77 2.82 -3.06
N VAL A 46 7.53 3.87 -3.38
CA VAL A 46 7.00 5.24 -3.47
C VAL A 46 6.69 5.55 -4.93
N VAL A 47 5.47 5.97 -5.20
CA VAL A 47 5.05 6.40 -6.53
C VAL A 47 5.75 7.72 -6.88
N PHE A 48 6.52 7.74 -7.96
CA PHE A 48 7.20 8.95 -8.44
C PHE A 48 6.25 9.85 -9.23
N SER A 49 5.47 9.27 -10.15
CA SER A 49 4.43 9.97 -10.91
C SER A 49 3.28 9.02 -11.23
N GLU A 50 2.06 9.57 -11.27
CA GLU A 50 0.86 8.83 -11.64
C GLU A 50 0.56 9.05 -13.14
N VAL A 51 0.57 7.98 -13.93
CA VAL A 51 0.27 8.05 -15.36
C VAL A 51 -1.24 7.97 -15.62
N LYS A 52 -1.96 7.14 -14.86
CA LYS A 52 -3.40 6.94 -14.97
C LYS A 52 -3.97 6.49 -13.63
N SER A 53 -5.07 7.09 -13.24
CA SER A 53 -5.90 6.65 -12.12
C SER A 53 -7.36 6.86 -12.50
N SER A 54 -8.13 5.78 -12.55
CA SER A 54 -9.55 5.81 -12.87
C SER A 54 -10.24 4.61 -12.24
N SER A 55 -11.41 4.85 -11.68
CA SER A 55 -12.31 3.80 -11.17
C SER A 55 -13.32 3.33 -12.22
N ALA A 56 -13.32 3.90 -13.43
CA ALA A 56 -14.25 3.52 -14.48
C ALA A 56 -13.89 2.13 -15.03
N LEU A 57 -14.85 1.20 -14.97
CA LEU A 57 -14.71 -0.13 -15.54
C LEU A 57 -14.94 -0.08 -17.07
N PRO A 58 -14.16 -0.83 -17.88
CA PRO A 58 -14.34 -0.92 -19.31
C PRO A 58 -15.46 -1.91 -19.65
N ILE A 59 -16.69 -1.57 -19.31
CA ILE A 59 -17.88 -2.37 -19.62
C ILE A 59 -18.76 -1.59 -20.61
N SER A 60 -18.94 -2.19 -21.78
CA SER A 60 -19.78 -1.73 -22.89
C SER A 60 -20.87 -2.75 -23.18
#